data_AF-A0A1H0NQR1-F1
#
_entry.id   AF-A0A1H0NQR1-F1
#
_cell.length_a   1.000
_cell.length_b   1.000
_cell.length_c   1.000
_cell.angle_alpha   90.00
_cell.angle_beta   90.00
_cell.angle_gamma   90.00
#
_symmetry.space_group_name_H-M   'P 1'
#
loop_
_entity.id
_entity.type
_entity.pdbx_description
1 polymer ?
#
loop_
_entity_poly.entity_id
_entity_poly.type
_entity_poly.pdbx_seq_one_letter_code
_entity_poly.pdbx_strand_id
1 'polypeptide(L)'
;MDLKQQEKNEILISVYSGQRQESLQHRQSIYNSFSLAIAGLLVILGGLLAGGPINTYIRVVSGIGILAFCIYISLFIKQQRNESDKGLAIMLKIEKEWGLYEKDRYIKNETVLPESFAVPGRMAGEYSIADFFHSYILFILAAINILVIFFKG
;
A
#
# COMPACT_ATOMS: atom_id res chain seq x y z
N MET A 1 -17.44 -20.84 32.89
CA MET A 1 -16.99 -19.68 32.09
C MET A 1 -17.94 -18.54 32.38
N ASP A 2 -17.39 -17.38 32.75
CA ASP A 2 -18.16 -16.22 33.20
C ASP A 2 -18.81 -15.52 31.99
N LEU A 3 -20.09 -15.14 32.09
CA LEU A 3 -20.87 -14.55 30.98
C LEU A 3 -20.20 -13.30 30.39
N LYS A 4 -19.52 -12.52 31.23
CA LYS A 4 -18.72 -11.35 30.83
C LYS A 4 -17.54 -11.70 29.92
N GLN A 5 -16.98 -12.90 30.05
CA GLN A 5 -15.86 -13.35 29.24
C GLN A 5 -16.31 -13.74 27.83
N GLN A 6 -17.53 -14.25 27.69
CA GLN A 6 -18.13 -14.60 26.38
C GLN A 6 -18.48 -13.34 25.57
N GLU A 7 -19.15 -12.35 26.18
CA GLU A 7 -19.42 -11.06 25.51
C GLU A 7 -18.13 -10.35 25.10
N LYS A 8 -17.10 -10.34 25.96
CA LYS A 8 -15.79 -9.75 25.63
C LYS A 8 -15.17 -10.44 24.40
N ASN A 9 -15.25 -11.77 24.32
CA ASN A 9 -14.70 -12.52 23.20
C ASN A 9 -15.47 -12.30 21.89
N GLU A 10 -16.81 -12.22 21.93
CA GLU A 10 -17.61 -11.93 20.73
C GLU A 10 -17.29 -10.55 20.14
N ILE A 11 -17.16 -9.53 21.00
CA ILE A 11 -16.77 -8.19 20.58
C ILE A 11 -15.37 -8.20 19.95
N LEU A 12 -14.41 -8.90 20.56
CA LEU A 12 -13.05 -9.01 20.04
C LEU A 12 -13.01 -9.74 18.68
N ILE A 13 -13.83 -10.77 18.47
CA ILE A 13 -13.96 -11.47 17.17
C ILE A 13 -14.52 -10.53 16.09
N SER A 14 -15.54 -9.74 16.43
CA SER A 14 -16.12 -8.77 15.51
C SER A 14 -15.10 -7.70 15.11
N VAL A 15 -14.40 -7.11 16.08
CA VAL A 15 -13.34 -6.11 15.82
C VAL A 15 -12.20 -6.73 15.00
N TYR A 16 -11.79 -7.96 15.31
CA TYR A 16 -10.73 -8.66 14.60
C TYR A 16 -11.07 -8.94 13.13
N SER A 17 -12.29 -9.41 12.85
CA SER A 17 -12.74 -9.66 11.48
C SER A 17 -12.88 -8.37 10.66
N GLY A 18 -13.39 -7.30 11.28
CA GLY A 18 -13.46 -5.97 10.66
C GLY A 18 -12.07 -5.43 10.30
N GLN A 19 -11.13 -5.45 11.25
CA GLN A 19 -9.75 -4.95 11.03
C GLN A 19 -8.98 -5.79 10.00
N ARG A 20 -9.21 -7.10 9.95
CA ARG A 20 -8.65 -7.97 8.91
C ARG A 20 -9.15 -7.58 7.52
N GLN A 21 -10.46 -7.38 7.39
CA GLN A 21 -11.06 -7.02 6.11
C GLN A 21 -10.59 -5.64 5.65
N GLU A 22 -10.54 -4.66 6.55
CA GLU A 22 -10.04 -3.31 6.30
C GLU A 22 -8.56 -3.32 5.87
N SER A 23 -7.70 -4.07 6.57
CA SER A 23 -6.28 -4.21 6.19
C SER A 23 -6.09 -4.87 4.81
N LEU A 24 -6.88 -5.90 4.48
CA LEU A 24 -6.86 -6.52 3.15
C LEU A 24 -7.37 -5.56 2.06
N GLN A 25 -8.41 -4.77 2.35
CA GLN A 25 -8.93 -3.76 1.45
C GLN A 25 -7.90 -2.66 1.17
N HIS A 26 -7.19 -2.16 2.19
CA HIS A 26 -6.11 -1.19 2.00
C HIS A 26 -4.98 -1.75 1.12
N ARG A 27 -4.57 -3.00 1.35
CA ARG A 27 -3.57 -3.67 0.51
C ARG A 27 -4.04 -3.83 -0.93
N GLN A 28 -5.29 -4.26 -1.14
CA GLN A 28 -5.86 -4.37 -2.48
C GLN A 28 -5.97 -2.99 -3.17
N SER A 29 -6.34 -1.96 -2.42
CA SER A 29 -6.41 -0.57 -2.89
C SER A 29 -5.05 -0.06 -3.37
N ILE A 30 -3.97 -0.37 -2.65
CA ILE A 30 -2.59 -0.08 -3.08
C ILE A 30 -2.30 -0.72 -4.44
N TYR A 31 -2.54 -2.03 -4.60
CA TYR A 31 -2.27 -2.74 -5.85
C TYR A 31 -3.10 -2.20 -7.01
N ASN A 32 -4.40 -1.96 -6.79
CA ASN A 32 -5.29 -1.42 -7.82
C ASN A 32 -4.86 -0.02 -8.26
N SER A 33 -4.56 0.85 -7.31
CA SER A 33 -4.15 2.24 -7.59
C SER A 33 -2.79 2.29 -8.28
N PHE A 34 -1.84 1.45 -7.86
CA PHE A 34 -0.54 1.33 -8.52
C PHE A 34 -0.67 0.78 -9.95
N SER A 35 -1.49 -0.26 -10.15
CA SER A 35 -1.73 -0.83 -11.48
C SER A 35 -2.38 0.19 -12.42
N LEU A 36 -3.36 0.94 -11.92
CA LEU A 36 -4.00 2.01 -12.67
C LEU A 36 -3.02 3.14 -12.99
N ALA A 37 -2.13 3.49 -12.07
CA ALA A 37 -1.08 4.48 -12.29
C ALA A 37 -0.09 4.06 -13.38
N ILE A 38 0.37 2.80 -13.36
CA ILE A 38 1.22 2.25 -14.43
C ILE A 38 0.49 2.28 -15.77
N ALA A 39 -0.74 1.79 -15.82
CA ALA A 39 -1.54 1.77 -17.05
C ALA A 39 -1.72 3.19 -17.60
N GLY A 40 -2.03 4.16 -16.74
CA GLY A 40 -2.13 5.57 -17.12
C GLY A 40 -0.82 6.13 -17.69
N LEU A 41 0.32 5.88 -17.03
CA LEU A 41 1.63 6.33 -17.51
C LEU A 41 2.03 5.67 -18.84
N LEU A 42 1.66 4.41 -19.07
CA LEU A 42 1.89 3.72 -20.34
C LEU A 42 1.00 4.26 -21.46
N VAL A 43 -0.26 4.58 -21.17
CA VAL A 43 -1.17 5.22 -22.13
C VAL A 43 -0.65 6.60 -22.52
N ILE A 44 -0.20 7.40 -21.56
CA ILE A 44 0.44 8.70 -21.82
C ILE A 44 1.66 8.49 -22.70
N LEU A 45 2.53 7.54 -22.37
CA LEU A 45 3.73 7.24 -23.16
C LEU A 45 3.37 6.81 -24.59
N GLY A 46 2.38 5.94 -24.78
CA GLY A 46 1.91 5.51 -26.09
C GLY A 46 1.36 6.67 -26.92
N GLY A 47 0.56 7.54 -26.31
CA GLY A 47 0.04 8.76 -26.97
C GLY A 47 1.17 9.72 -27.35
N LEU A 48 2.14 9.91 -26.44
CA LEU A 48 3.33 10.72 -26.70
C LEU A 48 4.17 10.16 -27.82
N LEU A 49 4.32 8.83 -27.95
CA LEU A 49 5.10 8.20 -29.03
C LEU A 49 4.38 8.21 -30.37
N ALA A 50 3.05 8.05 -30.40
CA ALA A 50 2.25 8.07 -31.62
C ALA A 50 1.97 9.47 -32.17
N GLY A 51 1.99 10.51 -31.32
CA GLY A 51 1.65 11.89 -31.69
C GLY A 51 2.68 12.60 -32.58
N GLY A 52 2.32 13.78 -33.09
CA GLY A 52 3.25 14.68 -33.79
C GLY A 52 4.12 15.52 -32.84
N PRO A 53 4.81 16.56 -33.35
CA PRO A 53 5.60 17.48 -32.52
C PRO A 53 4.73 18.17 -31.47
N ILE A 54 5.23 18.22 -30.23
CA ILE A 54 4.49 18.75 -29.08
C ILE A 54 4.85 20.21 -28.88
N ASN A 55 3.86 21.09 -28.72
CA ASN A 55 4.08 22.50 -28.39
C ASN A 55 4.77 22.64 -27.01
N THR A 56 5.74 23.54 -26.88
CA THR A 56 6.47 23.85 -25.64
C THR A 56 5.56 24.03 -24.42
N TYR A 57 4.42 24.70 -24.55
CA TYR A 57 3.47 24.85 -23.44
C TYR A 57 2.90 23.52 -22.97
N ILE A 58 2.52 22.65 -23.90
CA ILE A 58 2.00 21.30 -23.60
C ILE A 58 3.11 20.45 -22.96
N ARG A 59 4.37 20.59 -23.41
CA ARG A 59 5.51 19.86 -22.83
C ARG A 59 5.66 20.16 -21.34
N VAL A 60 5.67 21.44 -20.98
CA VAL A 60 5.84 21.87 -19.59
C VAL A 60 4.65 21.43 -18.73
N VAL A 61 3.41 21.65 -19.20
CA VAL A 61 2.20 21.27 -18.45
C VAL A 61 2.12 19.75 -18.26
N SER A 62 2.38 18.96 -19.29
CA SER A 62 2.39 17.49 -19.20
C SER A 62 3.50 17.00 -18.27
N GLY A 63 4.70 17.57 -18.34
CA GLY A 63 5.80 17.22 -17.44
C GLY A 63 5.46 17.47 -15.97
N ILE A 64 4.92 18.65 -15.65
CA ILE A 64 4.46 18.98 -14.29
C ILE A 64 3.34 18.03 -13.84
N GLY A 65 2.37 17.75 -14.72
CA GLY A 65 1.26 16.85 -14.43
C GLY A 65 1.71 15.44 -14.09
N ILE A 66 2.68 14.89 -14.84
CA ILE A 66 3.24 13.56 -14.59
C ILE A 66 3.99 13.52 -13.25
N LEU A 67 4.78 14.55 -12.94
CA LEU A 67 5.47 14.65 -11.65
C LEU A 67 4.48 14.73 -10.48
N ALA A 68 3.47 15.62 -10.58
CA ALA A 68 2.45 15.77 -9.55
C ALA A 68 1.67 14.47 -9.33
N PHE A 69 1.32 13.76 -10.42
CA PHE A 69 0.64 12.48 -10.36
C PHE A 69 1.48 11.40 -9.65
N CYS A 70 2.78 11.30 -9.96
CA CYS A 70 3.66 10.32 -9.32
C CYS A 70 3.87 10.60 -7.83
N ILE A 71 3.96 11.88 -7.46
CA ILE A 71 4.03 12.30 -6.05
C ILE A 71 2.74 11.92 -5.32
N TYR A 72 1.57 12.22 -5.93
CA TYR A 72 0.27 11.87 -5.36
C TYR A 72 0.13 10.37 -5.11
N ILE A 73 0.43 9.53 -6.10
CA ILE A 73 0.34 8.07 -5.95
C ILE A 73 1.30 7.56 -4.88
N SER A 74 2.52 8.10 -4.82
CA SER A 74 3.50 7.70 -3.79
C SER A 74 3.01 8.03 -2.37
N LEU A 75 2.42 9.22 -2.18
CA LEU A 75 1.81 9.61 -0.91
C LEU A 75 0.58 8.76 -0.57
N PHE A 76 -0.26 8.46 -1.56
CA PHE A 76 -1.43 7.62 -1.40
C PHE A 76 -1.06 6.20 -0.95
N ILE A 77 -0.08 5.56 -1.60
CA ILE A 77 0.42 4.23 -1.22
C ILE A 77 0.93 4.26 0.22
N LYS A 78 1.72 5.28 0.59
CA LYS A 78 2.23 5.45 1.95
C LYS A 78 1.10 5.58 2.98
N GLN A 79 0.07 6.36 2.67
CA GLN A 79 -1.08 6.54 3.54
C GLN A 79 -1.87 5.24 3.73
N GLN A 80 -2.21 4.55 2.64
CA GLN A 80 -2.94 3.27 2.69
C GLN A 80 -2.16 2.20 3.48
N ARG A 81 -0.84 2.22 3.37
CA ARG A 81 0.02 1.29 4.10
C ARG A 81 0.03 1.57 5.60
N ASN A 82 0.14 2.85 5.99
CA ASN A 82 0.02 3.25 7.39
C ASN A 82 -1.33 2.84 7.99
N GLU A 83 -2.44 2.96 7.26
CA GLU A 83 -3.75 2.49 7.75
C GLU A 83 -3.79 0.96 7.85
N SER A 84 -3.25 0.23 6.87
CA SER A 84 -3.11 -1.24 6.93
C SER A 84 -2.29 -1.71 8.14
N ASP A 85 -1.19 -1.01 8.44
CA ASP A 85 -0.30 -1.32 9.57
C ASP A 85 -0.94 -1.01 10.93
N LYS A 86 -1.74 0.06 11.02
CA LYS A 86 -2.56 0.32 12.23
C LYS A 86 -3.54 -0.82 12.49
N GLY A 87 -4.23 -1.29 11.45
CA GLY A 87 -5.17 -2.41 11.58
C GLY A 87 -4.47 -3.70 12.01
N LEU A 88 -3.29 -3.98 11.46
CA LEU A 88 -2.45 -5.12 11.86
C LEU A 88 -1.99 -5.02 13.32
N ALA A 89 -1.64 -3.82 13.78
CA ALA A 89 -1.24 -3.61 15.17
C ALA A 89 -2.41 -3.84 16.15
N ILE A 90 -3.64 -3.49 15.77
CA ILE A 90 -4.85 -3.78 16.55
C ILE A 90 -5.09 -5.30 16.58
N MET A 91 -5.04 -5.98 15.44
CA MET A 91 -5.19 -7.44 15.37
C MET A 91 -4.17 -8.16 16.25
N LEU A 92 -2.91 -7.71 16.23
CA LEU A 92 -1.84 -8.28 17.03
C LEU A 92 -2.05 -8.07 18.55
N LYS A 93 -2.62 -6.93 18.96
CA LYS A 93 -3.00 -6.71 20.36
C LYS A 93 -4.12 -7.67 20.78
N ILE A 94 -5.10 -7.92 19.92
CA ILE A 94 -6.20 -8.86 20.18
C ILE A 94 -5.66 -10.29 20.29
N GLU A 95 -4.81 -10.74 19.37
CA GLU A 95 -4.21 -12.09 19.42
C GLU A 95 -3.32 -12.29 20.65
N LYS A 96 -2.65 -11.24 21.13
CA LYS A 96 -1.93 -11.26 22.41
C LYS A 96 -2.86 -11.37 23.62
N GLU A 97 -3.98 -10.64 23.63
CA GLU A 97 -4.99 -10.77 24.71
C GLU A 97 -5.62 -12.18 24.74
N TRP A 98 -5.71 -12.85 23.59
CA TRP A 98 -6.17 -14.24 23.49
C TRP A 98 -5.09 -15.29 23.80
N GLY A 99 -3.85 -14.88 24.11
CA GLY A 99 -2.76 -15.81 24.42
C GLY A 99 -2.27 -16.63 23.22
N LEU A 100 -2.60 -16.21 21.99
CA LEU A 100 -2.22 -16.89 20.74
C LEU A 100 -0.79 -16.55 20.28
N TYR A 101 -0.16 -15.55 20.92
CA TYR A 101 1.19 -15.07 20.67
C TYR A 101 2.00 -15.02 21.97
N GLU A 102 2.33 -16.19 22.52
CA GLU A 102 3.34 -16.34 23.58
C GLU A 102 4.63 -16.91 22.99
N LYS A 103 5.78 -16.60 23.61
CA LYS A 103 7.13 -16.97 23.15
C LYS A 103 7.32 -18.49 22.89
N ASP A 104 6.47 -19.31 23.53
CA ASP A 104 6.47 -20.78 23.45
C ASP A 104 5.13 -21.37 22.94
N ARG A 105 4.17 -20.51 22.54
CA ARG A 105 2.86 -20.91 22.00
C ARG A 105 2.50 -20.03 20.80
N TYR A 106 2.97 -20.45 19.63
CA TYR A 106 2.45 -20.02 18.34
C TYR A 106 1.58 -21.14 17.77
N ILE A 107 0.26 -20.98 17.83
CA ILE A 107 -0.68 -21.97 17.29
C ILE A 107 -0.98 -21.60 15.84
N LYS A 108 -0.16 -22.09 14.92
CA LYS A 108 -0.20 -21.81 13.47
C LYS A 108 -1.57 -21.97 12.82
N ASN A 109 -2.46 -22.79 13.40
CA ASN A 109 -3.81 -23.05 12.89
C ASN A 109 -4.88 -22.08 13.42
N GLU A 110 -4.57 -21.29 14.46
CA GLU A 110 -5.49 -20.34 15.11
C GLU A 110 -5.04 -18.88 14.93
N THR A 111 -3.75 -18.64 14.68
CA THR A 111 -3.20 -17.32 14.36
C THR A 111 -3.34 -17.02 12.87
N VAL A 112 -4.03 -15.93 12.52
CA VAL A 112 -4.10 -15.45 11.12
C VAL A 112 -2.84 -14.71 10.75
N LEU A 113 -2.17 -14.06 11.71
CA LEU A 113 -0.91 -13.38 11.47
C LEU A 113 0.25 -14.40 11.39
N PRO A 114 1.16 -14.28 10.41
CA PRO A 114 2.40 -15.06 10.36
C PRO A 114 3.29 -14.76 11.56
N GLU A 115 4.07 -15.74 12.02
CA GLU A 115 5.02 -15.59 13.14
C GLU A 115 5.99 -14.40 12.98
N SER A 116 6.32 -14.01 11.74
CA SER A 116 7.12 -12.81 11.45
C SER A 116 6.50 -11.50 11.95
N PHE A 117 5.19 -11.51 12.25
CA PHE A 117 4.46 -10.39 12.83
C PHE A 117 4.55 -10.38 14.37
N ALA A 118 4.94 -11.48 15.03
CA ALA A 118 5.09 -11.59 16.49
C ALA A 118 6.05 -10.56 17.10
N VAL A 119 7.08 -10.21 16.33
CA VAL A 119 8.20 -9.40 16.79
C VAL A 119 7.81 -7.92 16.73
N PRO A 120 7.60 -7.25 17.88
CA PRO A 120 7.35 -5.82 17.91
C PRO A 120 8.63 -5.11 17.47
N GLY A 121 8.55 -4.36 16.36
CA GLY A 121 9.67 -3.56 15.86
C GLY A 121 9.85 -3.53 14.35
N ARG A 122 9.17 -4.39 13.57
CA ARG A 122 9.32 -4.43 12.09
C ARG A 122 8.24 -3.70 11.28
N MET A 123 7.29 -3.01 11.90
CA MET A 123 6.11 -2.46 11.18
C MET A 123 5.72 -1.03 11.53
N ALA A 124 6.65 -0.21 12.01
CA ALA A 124 6.38 1.22 12.20
C ALA A 124 7.40 2.04 11.40
N GLY A 125 7.04 2.38 10.17
CA GLY A 125 7.70 3.46 9.42
C GLY A 125 8.95 3.09 8.62
N GLU A 126 9.36 1.82 8.56
CA GLU A 126 10.38 1.41 7.61
C GLU A 126 9.76 1.28 6.22
N TYR A 127 10.34 1.96 5.23
CA TYR A 127 10.03 1.73 3.82
C TYR A 127 10.19 0.23 3.57
N SER A 128 9.08 -0.49 3.48
CA SER A 128 9.15 -1.90 3.14
C SER A 128 9.69 -1.98 1.71
N ILE A 129 10.51 -2.99 1.44
CA ILE A 129 11.15 -3.24 0.14
C ILE A 129 10.15 -3.07 -1.02
N ALA A 130 8.89 -3.43 -0.81
CA ALA A 130 7.82 -3.22 -1.78
C ALA A 130 7.58 -1.73 -2.09
N ASP A 131 7.55 -0.81 -1.13
CA ASP A 131 7.40 0.64 -1.38
C ASP A 131 8.56 1.19 -2.21
N PHE A 132 9.78 0.73 -1.92
CA PHE A 132 10.95 1.09 -2.72
C PHE A 132 10.77 0.66 -4.17
N PHE A 133 10.31 -0.58 -4.41
CA PHE A 133 10.01 -1.06 -5.77
C PHE A 133 8.88 -0.26 -6.44
N HIS A 134 7.77 0.02 -5.74
CA HIS A 134 6.67 0.81 -6.28
C HIS A 134 7.12 2.22 -6.68
N SER A 135 7.82 2.93 -5.78
CA SER A 135 8.35 4.27 -6.05
C SER A 135 9.39 4.26 -7.18
N TYR A 136 10.25 3.24 -7.23
CA TYR A 136 11.27 3.11 -8.28
C TYR A 136 10.65 2.92 -9.67
N ILE A 137 9.64 2.05 -9.79
CA ILE A 137 8.92 1.82 -11.06
C ILE A 137 8.22 3.09 -11.52
N LEU A 138 7.51 3.79 -10.63
CA LEU A 138 6.86 5.06 -10.95
C LEU A 138 7.87 6.12 -11.40
N PHE A 139 9.02 6.20 -10.72
CA PHE A 139 10.08 7.14 -11.06
C PHE A 139 10.68 6.88 -12.44
N ILE A 140 10.98 5.62 -12.78
CA ILE A 140 11.47 5.25 -14.11
C ILE A 140 10.44 5.63 -15.19
N LEU A 141 9.17 5.25 -14.99
CA LEU A 141 8.13 5.53 -15.97
C LEU A 141 7.90 7.04 -16.14
N ALA A 142 7.95 7.81 -15.05
CA ALA A 142 7.87 9.27 -15.10
C ALA A 142 9.06 9.86 -15.88
N ALA A 143 10.28 9.41 -15.58
CA ALA A 143 11.48 9.89 -16.25
C ALA A 143 11.45 9.61 -17.77
N ILE A 144 11.03 8.41 -18.17
CA ILE A 144 10.85 8.05 -19.59
C ILE A 144 9.84 8.98 -20.27
N ASN A 145 8.67 9.18 -19.65
CA ASN A 145 7.66 10.07 -20.22
C ASN A 145 8.17 11.50 -20.36
N ILE A 146 8.84 12.03 -19.34
CA ILE A 146 9.42 13.38 -19.37
C ILE A 146 10.48 13.47 -20.47
N LEU A 147 11.39 12.50 -20.57
CA LEU A 147 12.38 12.46 -21.65
C LEU A 147 11.70 12.49 -23.02
N VAL A 148 10.69 11.64 -23.25
CA VAL A 148 9.96 11.64 -24.53
C VAL A 148 9.31 12.99 -24.79
N ILE A 149 8.66 13.61 -23.80
CA ILE A 149 8.03 14.93 -23.95
C ILE A 149 9.03 16.00 -24.39
N PHE A 150 10.22 16.04 -23.77
CA PHE A 150 11.19 17.12 -24.01
C PHE A 150 12.06 16.88 -25.25
N PHE A 151 12.35 15.62 -25.59
CA PHE A 151 13.14 15.25 -26.76
C PHE A 151 12.32 15.01 -28.03
N LYS A 152 10.99 14.88 -27.92
CA LYS A 152 10.08 14.87 -29.07
C LYS A 152 9.90 16.29 -29.61
N GLY A 153 10.94 16.74 -30.32
CA GLY A 153 11.12 18.02 -31.02
C GLY A 153 10.48 18.03 -32.38
#